data_AF-A0A3B9EV06-F1
#
_entry.id   AF-A0A3B9EV06-F1
#
_cell.length_a   1.000
_cell.length_b   1.000
_cell.length_c   1.000
_cell.angle_alpha   90.00
_cell.angle_beta   90.00
_cell.angle_gamma   90.00
#
_symmetry.space_group_name_H-M   'P 1'
#
loop_
_entity.id
_entity.type
_entity.pdbx_description
1 polymer ?
#
loop_
_entity_poly.entity_id
_entity_poly.type
_entity_poly.pdbx_seq_one_letter_code
_entity_poly.pdbx_strand_id
1 'polypeptide(L)'
;MTACNGNQQNEHDDHDHDHHEEMEARDGHDHSQMEENYNEKKEEESMHAQHESIRDNFSHQGIIILDDTYQTGVAAKFQLKEVVSAYLEMKNALVNDNIAETDKAAVKMAQKAEAVDGSLFKEEGEGAWQQHALLYSDKLAEMRHVDGLDEKRSYFSHISEIMYCTVKSFDLAEDIELYATYCPMAFDEKGAYWIAETKEISNPYFGSKMLKCGKVKEVL
;
A
#
# COMPACT_ATOMS: atom_id res chain seq x y z
N MET A 1 47.30 -5.97 -56.66
CA MET A 1 46.31 -6.90 -56.08
C MET A 1 44.95 -6.40 -56.56
N THR A 2 44.63 -6.64 -57.84
CA THR A 2 43.68 -7.67 -58.33
C THR A 2 42.24 -7.30 -57.91
N ALA A 3 41.42 -6.57 -58.68
CA ALA A 3 40.86 -6.74 -60.04
C ALA A 3 39.81 -7.86 -60.19
N CYS A 4 38.74 -7.49 -60.93
CA CYS A 4 37.73 -8.31 -61.65
C CYS A 4 36.39 -8.54 -60.91
N ASN A 5 35.29 -7.88 -61.35
CA ASN A 5 34.37 -8.24 -62.47
C ASN A 5 33.47 -9.43 -62.09
N GLY A 6 32.18 -9.52 -62.40
CA GLY A 6 31.28 -8.92 -63.39
C GLY A 6 30.22 -10.01 -63.63
N ASN A 7 28.92 -9.75 -63.50
CA ASN A 7 28.00 -9.35 -64.58
C ASN A 7 27.03 -10.49 -65.02
N GLN A 8 25.72 -10.18 -64.93
CA GLN A 8 24.59 -10.53 -65.83
C GLN A 8 24.13 -11.98 -66.11
N GLN A 9 22.80 -12.21 -65.98
CA GLN A 9 21.78 -12.57 -67.02
C GLN A 9 20.48 -13.06 -66.30
N ASN A 10 19.28 -12.47 -66.51
CA ASN A 10 18.27 -12.69 -67.57
C ASN A 10 17.77 -14.17 -67.58
N GLU A 11 16.50 -14.57 -67.68
CA GLU A 11 15.24 -14.00 -68.20
C GLU A 11 14.04 -14.90 -67.79
N HIS A 12 12.84 -14.41 -68.12
CA HIS A 12 11.48 -14.97 -68.00
C HIS A 12 11.26 -16.43 -68.46
N ASP A 13 10.22 -17.09 -67.94
CA ASP A 13 9.06 -17.53 -68.75
C ASP A 13 7.91 -18.12 -67.91
N ASP A 14 6.70 -17.70 -68.28
CA ASP A 14 5.39 -18.10 -67.77
C ASP A 14 5.02 -19.52 -68.21
N HIS A 15 4.27 -20.27 -67.39
CA HIS A 15 3.28 -21.24 -67.90
C HIS A 15 2.15 -21.48 -66.87
N ASP A 16 0.96 -21.03 -67.25
CA ASP A 16 -0.34 -21.39 -66.68
C ASP A 16 -0.60 -22.90 -66.83
N HIS A 17 -1.18 -23.51 -65.79
CA HIS A 17 -2.16 -24.56 -66.01
C HIS A 17 -3.24 -24.55 -64.92
N ASP A 18 -4.41 -24.10 -65.36
CA ASP A 18 -5.73 -24.24 -64.75
C ASP A 18 -6.11 -25.73 -64.63
N HIS A 19 -6.55 -26.17 -63.44
CA HIS A 19 -7.48 -27.28 -63.31
C HIS A 19 -8.39 -27.07 -62.11
N HIS A 20 -9.68 -27.09 -62.43
CA HIS A 20 -10.86 -26.81 -61.61
C HIS A 20 -11.34 -28.06 -60.83
N GLU A 21 -12.21 -27.79 -59.84
CA GLU A 21 -13.09 -28.69 -59.06
C GLU A 21 -12.41 -29.46 -57.89
N GLU A 22 -12.95 -29.56 -56.67
CA GLU A 22 -14.33 -29.46 -56.18
C GLU A 22 -14.32 -29.19 -54.66
N MET A 23 -15.40 -28.63 -54.12
CA MET A 23 -15.59 -28.38 -52.69
C MET A 23 -15.85 -29.68 -51.91
N GLU A 24 -15.20 -29.85 -50.74
CA GLU A 24 -15.83 -30.49 -49.59
C GLU A 24 -15.44 -29.78 -48.29
N ALA A 25 -16.47 -29.32 -47.57
CA ALA A 25 -16.37 -28.83 -46.21
C ALA A 25 -16.18 -30.01 -45.25
N ARG A 26 -15.17 -29.95 -44.37
CA ARG A 26 -15.22 -30.67 -43.10
C ARG A 26 -14.50 -29.95 -41.97
N ASP A 27 -15.36 -29.59 -41.05
CA ASP A 27 -15.21 -29.02 -39.71
C ASP A 27 -14.25 -29.79 -38.82
N GLY A 28 -13.66 -29.08 -37.84
CA GLY A 28 -12.94 -29.70 -36.72
C GLY A 28 -11.59 -29.08 -36.37
N HIS A 29 -11.50 -27.75 -36.21
CA HIS A 29 -10.39 -27.17 -35.44
C HIS A 29 -10.67 -27.36 -33.95
N ASP A 30 -9.78 -28.10 -33.32
CA ASP A 30 -9.65 -28.29 -31.88
C ASP A 30 -9.50 -26.92 -31.18
N HIS A 31 -10.57 -26.48 -30.51
CA HIS A 31 -10.63 -25.25 -29.72
C HIS A 31 -10.49 -25.51 -28.22
N SER A 32 -9.83 -26.60 -27.78
CA SER A 32 -9.71 -26.89 -26.35
C SER A 32 -8.52 -26.22 -25.64
N GLN A 33 -7.58 -25.60 -26.35
CA GLN A 33 -6.36 -25.01 -25.72
C GLN A 33 -6.34 -23.48 -25.61
N MET A 34 -7.41 -22.78 -26.02
CA MET A 34 -7.52 -21.32 -25.85
C MET A 34 -8.44 -20.88 -24.70
N GLU A 35 -9.21 -21.78 -24.10
CA GLU A 35 -10.09 -21.43 -22.97
C GLU A 35 -9.40 -21.55 -21.60
N GLU A 36 -8.36 -22.38 -21.46
CA GLU A 36 -7.62 -22.52 -20.19
C GLU A 36 -6.73 -21.30 -19.91
N ASN A 37 -6.15 -20.68 -20.94
CA ASN A 37 -5.27 -19.51 -20.79
C ASN A 37 -6.04 -18.17 -20.66
N TYR A 38 -7.33 -18.16 -21.01
CA TYR A 38 -8.19 -16.99 -20.83
C TYR A 38 -8.85 -16.93 -19.45
N ASN A 39 -8.92 -18.05 -18.73
CA ASN A 39 -9.40 -18.10 -17.34
C ASN A 39 -8.28 -17.89 -16.32
N GLU A 40 -7.05 -18.39 -16.52
CA GLU A 40 -5.93 -18.10 -15.60
C GLU A 40 -5.56 -16.62 -15.57
N LYS A 41 -5.51 -15.95 -16.73
CA LYS A 41 -5.28 -14.49 -16.79
C LYS A 41 -6.41 -13.68 -16.16
N LYS A 42 -7.66 -14.15 -16.27
CA LYS A 42 -8.78 -13.50 -15.61
C LYS A 42 -8.80 -13.77 -14.10
N GLU A 43 -8.32 -14.90 -13.62
CA GLU A 43 -8.22 -15.15 -12.18
C GLU A 43 -7.09 -14.32 -11.54
N GLU A 44 -5.92 -14.18 -12.20
CA GLU A 44 -4.86 -13.27 -11.73
C GLU A 44 -5.26 -11.78 -11.84
N GLU A 45 -5.87 -11.35 -12.96
CA GLU A 45 -6.38 -9.96 -13.06
C GLU A 45 -7.60 -9.71 -12.16
N SER A 46 -8.41 -10.74 -11.85
CA SER A 46 -9.58 -10.62 -10.97
C SER A 46 -9.21 -10.58 -9.49
N MET A 47 -8.03 -11.04 -9.08
CA MET A 47 -7.57 -10.89 -7.70
C MET A 47 -6.96 -9.51 -7.41
N HIS A 48 -6.52 -8.78 -8.43
CA HIS A 48 -6.02 -7.41 -8.27
C HIS A 48 -7.07 -6.30 -8.46
N ALA A 49 -8.30 -6.64 -8.85
CA ALA A 49 -9.33 -5.67 -9.23
C ALA A 49 -10.28 -5.23 -8.09
N GLN A 50 -10.10 -5.68 -6.84
CA GLN A 50 -10.97 -5.31 -5.70
C GLN A 50 -10.30 -4.53 -4.57
N HIS A 51 -9.03 -4.16 -4.70
CA HIS A 51 -8.47 -3.11 -3.86
C HIS A 51 -8.78 -1.76 -4.54
N GLU A 52 -9.95 -1.17 -4.27
CA GLU A 52 -9.90 0.28 -3.98
C GLU A 52 -8.94 0.38 -2.79
N SER A 53 -7.64 0.47 -3.07
CA SER A 53 -6.64 0.35 -2.02
C SER A 53 -6.92 1.51 -1.07
N ILE A 54 -7.06 1.24 0.23
CA ILE A 54 -7.35 2.29 1.22
C ILE A 54 -6.38 3.49 1.04
N ARG A 55 -5.15 3.20 0.58
CA ARG A 55 -4.12 4.15 0.15
C ARG A 55 -4.58 5.17 -0.90
N ASP A 56 -5.37 4.78 -1.90
CA ASP A 56 -5.84 5.69 -2.95
C ASP A 56 -6.80 6.75 -2.40
N ASN A 57 -7.37 6.49 -1.22
CA ASN A 57 -8.24 7.42 -0.50
C ASN A 57 -7.48 8.27 0.54
N PHE A 58 -6.15 8.18 0.62
CA PHE A 58 -5.35 8.97 1.55
C PHE A 58 -5.24 10.42 1.11
N SER A 59 -5.26 11.31 2.10
CA SER A 59 -5.00 12.73 1.88
C SER A 59 -3.54 12.98 1.51
N HIS A 60 -2.62 12.15 2.01
CA HIS A 60 -1.19 12.26 1.74
C HIS A 60 -0.72 11.08 0.90
N GLN A 61 -0.28 11.39 -0.33
CA GLN A 61 0.12 10.42 -1.35
C GLN A 61 1.65 10.20 -1.35
N GLY A 62 2.10 9.10 -1.96
CA GLY A 62 3.52 8.81 -2.13
C GLY A 62 4.21 8.12 -0.94
N ILE A 63 3.43 7.66 0.03
CA ILE A 63 3.91 6.79 1.12
C ILE A 63 4.09 5.37 0.55
N ILE A 64 5.29 4.82 0.68
CA ILE A 64 5.62 3.47 0.20
C ILE A 64 4.76 2.46 0.96
N ILE A 65 4.13 1.57 0.23
CA ILE A 65 3.51 0.33 0.73
C ILE A 65 4.10 -0.79 -0.14
N LEU A 66 4.58 -1.85 0.47
CA LEU A 66 5.14 -2.98 -0.28
C LEU A 66 3.99 -3.80 -0.88
N ASP A 67 4.17 -4.27 -2.12
CA ASP A 67 3.17 -5.07 -2.82
C ASP A 67 2.99 -6.43 -2.14
N ASP A 68 4.11 -7.02 -1.70
CA ASP A 68 4.16 -8.21 -0.85
C ASP A 68 4.57 -7.83 0.58
N THR A 69 3.95 -8.45 1.58
CA THR A 69 4.28 -8.21 2.98
C THR A 69 5.70 -8.70 3.30
N TYR A 70 6.57 -7.78 3.71
CA TYR A 70 7.95 -8.06 4.08
C TYR A 70 8.04 -8.86 5.37
N GLN A 71 8.77 -9.98 5.31
CA GLN A 71 8.98 -10.87 6.44
C GLN A 71 10.08 -10.33 7.35
N THR A 72 9.70 -9.78 8.50
CA THR A 72 10.64 -9.17 9.43
C THR A 72 11.26 -10.20 10.37
N GLY A 73 12.57 -10.09 10.59
CA GLY A 73 13.23 -10.83 11.66
C GLY A 73 12.69 -10.43 13.04
N VAL A 74 12.75 -11.34 14.01
CA VAL A 74 12.19 -11.17 15.37
C VAL A 74 12.57 -9.82 16.01
N ALA A 75 13.82 -9.37 15.85
CA ALA A 75 14.30 -8.10 16.40
C ALA A 75 13.62 -6.88 15.75
N ALA A 76 13.50 -6.86 14.42
CA ALA A 76 12.82 -5.78 13.69
C ALA A 76 11.32 -5.77 14.01
N LYS A 77 10.69 -6.96 14.02
CA LYS A 77 9.28 -7.12 14.40
C LYS A 77 9.00 -6.53 15.79
N PHE A 78 9.88 -6.80 16.76
CA PHE A 78 9.77 -6.24 18.11
C PHE A 78 9.89 -4.71 18.10
N GLN A 79 10.86 -4.14 17.41
CA GLN A 79 11.07 -2.69 17.34
C GLN A 79 9.90 -1.97 16.66
N LEU A 80 9.37 -2.51 15.56
CA LEU A 80 8.20 -1.97 14.87
C LEU A 80 6.95 -2.00 15.76
N LYS A 81 6.74 -3.06 16.54
CA LYS A 81 5.63 -3.13 17.51
C LYS A 81 5.70 -2.05 18.58
N GLU A 82 6.90 -1.67 19.01
CA GLU A 82 7.05 -0.56 19.96
C GLU A 82 6.62 0.79 19.34
N VAL A 83 6.83 0.96 18.03
CA VAL A 83 6.31 2.13 17.28
C VAL A 83 4.79 2.09 17.22
N VAL A 84 4.19 0.93 16.89
CA VAL A 84 2.73 0.74 16.88
C VAL A 84 2.13 1.02 18.26
N SER A 85 2.74 0.51 19.33
CA SER A 85 2.27 0.76 20.70
C SER A 85 2.27 2.25 21.05
N ALA A 86 3.34 2.99 20.69
CA ALA A 86 3.42 4.42 20.94
C ALA A 86 2.40 5.22 20.10
N TYR A 87 2.12 4.79 18.86
CA TYR A 87 1.04 5.34 18.04
C TYR A 87 -0.33 5.14 18.69
N LEU A 88 -0.62 3.94 19.21
CA LEU A 88 -1.90 3.63 19.86
C LEU A 88 -2.09 4.46 21.14
N GLU A 89 -1.03 4.71 21.90
CA GLU A 89 -1.05 5.63 23.05
C GLU A 89 -1.45 7.06 22.62
N MET A 90 -0.86 7.56 21.54
CA MET A 90 -1.18 8.88 20.99
C MET A 90 -2.62 8.97 20.49
N LYS A 91 -3.06 7.96 19.74
CA LYS A 91 -4.44 7.80 19.29
C LYS A 91 -5.42 7.83 20.46
N ASN A 92 -5.12 7.09 21.53
CA ASN A 92 -5.94 7.05 22.75
C ASN A 92 -5.93 8.38 23.51
N ALA A 93 -4.82 9.11 23.53
CA ALA A 93 -4.77 10.45 24.12
C ALA A 93 -5.66 11.43 23.36
N LEU A 94 -5.66 11.39 22.02
CA LEU A 94 -6.51 12.23 21.16
C LEU A 94 -8.00 11.90 21.28
N VAL A 95 -8.35 10.62 21.42
CA VAL A 95 -9.72 10.17 21.75
C VAL A 95 -10.23 10.82 23.04
N ASN A 96 -9.34 11.01 24.01
CA ASN A 96 -9.65 11.61 25.32
C ASN A 96 -9.45 13.13 25.37
N ASP A 97 -9.24 13.80 24.23
CA ASP A 97 -8.95 15.24 24.15
C ASP A 97 -7.73 15.68 25.00
N ASN A 98 -6.82 14.75 25.32
CA ASN A 98 -5.72 14.98 26.25
C ASN A 98 -4.45 15.41 25.49
N ILE A 99 -4.26 16.73 25.37
CA ILE A 99 -3.10 17.33 24.69
C ILE A 99 -1.77 16.90 25.34
N ALA A 100 -1.68 16.93 26.67
CA ALA A 100 -0.44 16.64 27.38
C ALA A 100 0.04 15.19 27.16
N GLU A 101 -0.88 14.22 27.24
CA GLU A 101 -0.54 12.83 26.92
C GLU A 101 -0.32 12.61 25.41
N THR A 102 -0.99 13.39 24.55
CA THR A 102 -0.71 13.36 23.10
C THR A 102 0.73 13.78 22.82
N ASP A 103 1.21 14.87 23.42
CA ASP A 103 2.59 15.36 23.22
C ASP A 103 3.62 14.37 23.74
N LYS A 104 3.37 13.80 24.92
CA LYS A 104 4.22 12.76 25.50
C LYS A 104 4.28 11.51 24.63
N ALA A 105 3.14 11.07 24.10
CA ALA A 105 3.09 9.93 23.18
C ALA A 105 3.76 10.24 21.83
N ALA A 106 3.64 11.46 21.31
CA ALA A 106 4.34 11.90 20.10
C ALA A 106 5.87 11.87 20.27
N VAL A 107 6.39 12.36 21.42
CA VAL A 107 7.81 12.24 21.77
C VAL A 107 8.23 10.77 21.84
N LYS A 108 7.45 9.94 22.54
CA LYS A 108 7.74 8.51 22.67
C LYS A 108 7.76 7.81 21.31
N MET A 109 6.78 8.07 20.45
CA MET A 109 6.72 7.47 19.11
C MET A 109 7.92 7.89 18.26
N ALA A 110 8.33 9.16 18.31
CA ALA A 110 9.50 9.64 17.59
C ALA A 110 10.78 8.89 18.03
N GLN A 111 10.97 8.73 19.35
CA GLN A 111 12.09 7.97 19.90
C GLN A 111 12.06 6.49 19.50
N LYS A 112 10.87 5.86 19.47
CA LYS A 112 10.74 4.46 19.05
C LYS A 112 11.02 4.28 17.57
N ALA A 113 10.53 5.19 16.73
CA ALA A 113 10.80 5.17 15.29
C ALA A 113 12.30 5.38 14.99
N GLU A 114 12.96 6.31 15.68
CA GLU A 114 14.41 6.54 15.55
C GLU A 114 15.23 5.34 16.03
N ALA A 115 14.77 4.63 17.06
CA ALA A 115 15.47 3.48 17.64
C ALA A 115 15.34 2.19 16.81
N VAL A 116 14.51 2.16 15.76
CA VAL A 116 14.44 1.00 14.88
C VAL A 116 15.73 0.91 14.07
N ASP A 117 16.44 -0.21 14.21
CA ASP A 117 17.69 -0.46 13.52
C ASP A 117 17.42 -0.78 12.04
N GLY A 118 17.67 0.21 11.18
CA GLY A 118 17.51 0.09 9.74
C GLY A 118 18.31 -1.05 9.11
N SER A 119 19.42 -1.48 9.73
CA SER A 119 20.24 -2.59 9.22
C SER A 119 19.58 -3.97 9.34
N LEU A 120 18.46 -4.06 10.07
CA LEU A 120 17.66 -5.26 10.18
C LEU A 120 16.78 -5.50 8.94
N PHE A 121 16.64 -4.50 8.07
CA PHE A 121 15.92 -4.60 6.81
C PHE A 121 16.90 -4.74 5.65
N LYS A 122 16.40 -5.29 4.54
CA LYS A 122 17.13 -5.49 3.29
C LYS A 122 16.21 -5.20 2.12
N GLU A 123 16.83 -4.96 0.96
CA GLU A 123 16.12 -4.84 -0.31
C GLU A 123 14.99 -3.81 -0.21
N GLU A 124 13.76 -4.14 -0.63
CA GLU A 124 12.61 -3.23 -0.58
C GLU A 124 12.22 -2.82 0.84
N GLY A 125 12.45 -3.68 1.83
CA GLY A 125 12.15 -3.39 3.24
C GLY A 125 12.97 -2.23 3.81
N GLU A 126 14.24 -2.12 3.39
CA GLU A 126 15.13 -1.02 3.82
C GLU A 126 14.61 0.33 3.31
N GLY A 127 14.29 0.40 2.01
CA GLY A 127 13.76 1.62 1.39
C GLY A 127 12.40 2.04 1.97
N ALA A 128 11.50 1.08 2.20
CA ALA A 128 10.21 1.35 2.82
C ALA A 128 10.36 1.90 4.25
N TRP A 129 11.14 1.22 5.10
CA TRP A 129 11.33 1.67 6.47
C TRP A 129 12.03 3.02 6.54
N GLN A 130 13.05 3.25 5.72
CA GLN A 130 13.76 4.53 5.67
C GLN A 130 12.81 5.69 5.35
N GLN A 131 11.93 5.52 4.37
CA GLN A 131 10.94 6.55 4.03
C GLN A 131 9.96 6.78 5.18
N HIS A 132 9.41 5.71 5.76
CA HIS A 132 8.47 5.81 6.88
C HIS A 132 9.10 6.52 8.08
N ALA A 133 10.32 6.15 8.47
CA ALA A 133 11.04 6.75 9.58
C ALA A 133 11.27 8.27 9.38
N LEU A 134 11.61 8.69 8.15
CA LEU A 134 11.74 10.11 7.81
C LEU A 134 10.41 10.86 7.92
N LEU A 135 9.32 10.27 7.39
CA LEU A 135 7.98 10.87 7.47
C LEU A 135 7.49 10.97 8.91
N TYR A 136 7.70 9.94 9.74
CA TYR A 136 7.39 9.99 11.17
C TYR A 136 8.17 11.09 11.86
N SER A 137 9.49 11.16 11.65
CA SER A 137 10.35 12.19 12.25
C SER A 137 9.83 13.60 11.95
N ASP A 138 9.54 13.87 10.68
CA ASP A 138 9.03 15.17 10.23
C ASP A 138 7.66 15.50 10.84
N LYS A 139 6.66 14.62 10.68
CA LYS A 139 5.30 14.93 11.15
C LYS A 139 5.17 14.95 12.67
N LEU A 140 5.91 14.10 13.40
CA LEU A 140 5.92 14.14 14.85
C LEU A 140 6.64 15.38 15.37
N ALA A 141 7.68 15.87 14.68
CA ALA A 141 8.30 17.14 15.01
C ALA A 141 7.30 18.29 14.82
N GLU A 142 6.63 18.39 13.67
CA GLU A 142 5.64 19.45 13.41
C GLU A 142 4.48 19.44 14.42
N MET A 143 3.90 18.26 14.70
CA MET A 143 2.82 18.10 15.68
C MET A 143 3.20 18.63 17.07
N ARG A 144 4.46 18.48 17.48
CA ARG A 144 4.97 18.92 18.79
C ARG A 144 5.20 20.44 18.87
N HIS A 145 5.26 21.14 17.74
CA HIS A 145 5.45 22.60 17.70
C HIS A 145 4.13 23.37 17.69
N VAL A 146 2.99 22.70 17.48
CA VAL A 146 1.66 23.31 17.56
C VAL A 146 1.04 23.06 18.93
N ASP A 147 0.26 24.01 19.44
CA ASP A 147 -0.40 23.88 20.74
C ASP A 147 -1.84 23.35 20.64
N GLY A 148 -2.51 23.63 19.53
CA GLY A 148 -3.94 23.37 19.38
C GLY A 148 -4.27 21.89 19.09
N LEU A 149 -5.36 21.42 19.71
CA LEU A 149 -5.80 20.02 19.60
C LEU A 149 -6.23 19.66 18.17
N ASP A 150 -6.88 20.58 17.45
CA ASP A 150 -7.38 20.32 16.11
C ASP A 150 -6.22 20.28 15.09
N GLU A 151 -5.18 21.10 15.27
CA GLU A 151 -3.93 21.04 14.52
C GLU A 151 -3.20 19.72 14.78
N LYS A 152 -3.10 19.28 16.05
CA LYS A 152 -2.52 17.97 16.38
C LYS A 152 -3.28 16.83 15.70
N ARG A 153 -4.62 16.88 15.68
CA ARG A 153 -5.44 15.89 14.96
C ARG A 153 -5.16 15.86 13.47
N SER A 154 -4.95 17.03 12.86
CA SER A 154 -4.56 17.12 11.46
C SER A 154 -3.26 16.37 11.20
N TYR A 155 -2.20 16.64 11.98
CA TYR A 155 -0.94 15.90 11.88
C TYR A 155 -1.09 14.41 12.19
N PHE A 156 -1.94 14.06 13.15
CA PHE A 156 -2.23 12.65 13.48
C PHE A 156 -2.86 11.90 12.30
N SER A 157 -3.63 12.57 11.44
CA SER A 157 -4.21 11.93 10.26
C SER A 157 -3.13 11.49 9.26
N HIS A 158 -2.12 12.32 9.02
CA HIS A 158 -0.96 11.94 8.21
C HIS A 158 -0.15 10.82 8.87
N ILE A 159 0.12 10.92 10.18
CA ILE A 159 0.81 9.87 10.94
C ILE A 159 0.06 8.52 10.85
N SER A 160 -1.27 8.57 10.82
CA SER A 160 -2.11 7.39 10.68
C SER A 160 -2.03 6.74 9.30
N GLU A 161 -1.91 7.53 8.24
CA GLU A 161 -1.70 7.02 6.88
C GLU A 161 -0.31 6.38 6.74
N ILE A 162 0.73 6.98 7.34
CA ILE A 162 2.07 6.38 7.42
C ILE A 162 2.00 5.07 8.21
N MET A 163 1.30 5.04 9.35
CA MET A 163 1.11 3.85 10.18
C MET A 163 0.40 2.73 9.44
N TYR A 164 -0.64 3.03 8.68
CA TYR A 164 -1.29 2.04 7.82
C TYR A 164 -0.29 1.44 6.83
N CYS A 165 0.49 2.26 6.12
CA CYS A 165 1.50 1.78 5.18
C CYS A 165 2.59 0.96 5.87
N THR A 166 3.05 1.35 7.06
CA THR A 166 3.99 0.55 7.85
C THR A 166 3.41 -0.82 8.21
N VAL A 167 2.17 -0.87 8.74
CA VAL A 167 1.54 -2.13 9.14
C VAL A 167 1.27 -3.04 7.93
N LYS A 168 0.93 -2.50 6.77
CA LYS A 168 0.71 -3.30 5.55
C LYS A 168 2.02 -3.81 4.94
N SER A 169 3.09 -3.02 5.01
CA SER A 169 4.39 -3.39 4.45
C SER A 169 5.12 -4.46 5.25
N PHE A 170 4.92 -4.52 6.56
CA PHE A 170 5.66 -5.41 7.46
C PHE A 170 4.72 -6.40 8.15
N ASP A 171 5.15 -7.66 8.31
CA ASP A 171 4.40 -8.78 8.89
C ASP A 171 4.11 -8.67 10.41
N LEU A 172 3.46 -7.58 10.83
CA LEU A 172 3.13 -7.28 12.22
C LEU A 172 1.83 -7.93 12.71
N ALA A 173 0.94 -8.30 11.78
CA ALA A 173 -0.43 -8.77 12.04
C ALA A 173 -0.52 -10.14 12.73
N GLU A 174 0.53 -10.97 12.68
CA GLU A 174 0.51 -12.31 13.30
C GLU A 174 0.35 -12.28 14.83
N ASP A 175 0.68 -11.15 15.46
CA ASP A 175 0.79 -11.05 16.92
C ASP A 175 -0.11 -9.97 17.54
N ILE A 176 -0.66 -9.05 16.73
CA ILE A 176 -1.51 -7.95 17.18
C ILE A 176 -2.67 -7.76 16.19
N GLU A 177 -3.90 -7.92 16.67
CA GLU A 177 -5.07 -7.59 15.86
C GLU A 177 -5.20 -6.08 15.71
N LEU A 178 -5.13 -5.60 14.47
CA LEU A 178 -5.28 -4.20 14.13
C LEU A 178 -6.39 -4.01 13.10
N TYR A 179 -7.02 -2.85 13.14
CA TYR A 179 -8.17 -2.50 12.31
C TYR A 179 -7.95 -1.14 11.66
N ALA A 180 -7.97 -1.08 10.34
CA ALA A 180 -8.05 0.20 9.64
C ALA A 180 -9.48 0.72 9.75
N THR A 181 -9.64 1.90 10.34
CA THR A 181 -10.94 2.52 10.62
C THR A 181 -11.02 3.86 9.92
N TYR A 182 -12.22 4.24 9.45
CA TYR A 182 -12.44 5.45 8.67
C TYR A 182 -13.66 6.23 9.16
N CYS A 183 -13.52 7.56 9.32
CA CYS A 183 -14.65 8.47 9.55
C CYS A 183 -14.76 9.43 8.35
N PRO A 184 -15.87 9.40 7.59
CA PRO A 184 -16.05 10.27 6.42
C PRO A 184 -16.20 11.75 6.80
N MET A 185 -16.60 12.07 8.03
CA MET A 185 -16.86 13.44 8.46
C MET A 185 -15.60 14.18 8.94
N ALA A 186 -14.47 13.50 9.08
CA ALA A 186 -13.24 14.11 9.56
C ALA A 186 -12.78 15.23 8.60
N PHE A 187 -12.28 16.34 9.18
CA PHE A 187 -11.68 17.46 8.45
C PHE A 187 -12.56 18.04 7.33
N ASP A 188 -13.77 18.48 7.68
CA ASP A 188 -14.75 19.07 6.76
C ASP A 188 -15.15 18.10 5.63
N GLU A 189 -15.57 16.89 6.01
CA GLU A 189 -16.06 15.84 5.09
C GLU A 189 -15.01 15.29 4.10
N LYS A 190 -13.73 15.64 4.29
CA LYS A 190 -12.61 15.04 3.54
C LYS A 190 -12.39 13.57 3.93
N GLY A 191 -12.72 13.24 5.17
CA GLY A 191 -12.55 11.92 5.75
C GLY A 191 -11.10 11.63 6.13
N ALA A 192 -10.91 10.66 7.03
CA ALA A 192 -9.59 10.24 7.48
C ALA A 192 -9.60 8.82 8.06
N TYR A 193 -8.45 8.15 7.91
CA TYR A 193 -8.20 6.79 8.39
C TYR A 193 -7.40 6.80 9.69
N TRP A 194 -7.58 5.81 10.55
CA TRP A 194 -6.70 5.53 11.69
C TRP A 194 -6.62 4.03 11.97
N ILE A 195 -5.56 3.61 12.67
CA ILE A 195 -5.41 2.23 13.12
C ILE A 195 -5.94 2.09 14.55
N ALA A 196 -6.74 1.05 14.79
CA ALA A 196 -7.29 0.71 16.09
C ALA A 196 -6.92 -0.72 16.49
N GLU A 197 -6.79 -0.94 17.79
CA GLU A 197 -6.52 -2.20 18.46
C GLU A 197 -7.79 -2.97 18.84
N THR A 198 -8.96 -2.40 18.57
CA THR A 198 -10.26 -3.07 18.76
C THR A 198 -11.25 -2.67 17.65
N LYS A 199 -12.31 -3.47 17.48
CA LYS A 199 -13.44 -3.14 16.58
C LYS A 199 -14.33 -2.01 17.12
N GLU A 200 -14.21 -1.64 18.40
CA GLU A 200 -15.02 -0.57 18.96
C GLU A 200 -14.55 0.78 18.42
N ILE A 201 -15.48 1.55 17.85
CA ILE A 201 -15.17 2.87 17.31
C ILE A 201 -14.92 3.87 18.44
N SER A 202 -13.73 4.43 18.46
CA SER A 202 -13.29 5.55 19.29
C SER A 202 -12.52 6.53 18.42
N ASN A 203 -13.21 7.58 17.97
CA ASN A 203 -12.70 8.50 16.95
C ASN A 203 -11.69 9.51 17.50
N PRO A 204 -10.40 9.48 17.08
CA PRO A 204 -9.38 10.41 17.56
C PRO A 204 -9.52 11.84 17.01
N TYR A 205 -10.24 12.02 15.90
CA TYR A 205 -10.44 13.31 15.21
C TYR A 205 -11.53 14.19 15.83
N PHE A 206 -12.46 13.59 16.56
CA PHE A 206 -13.52 14.33 17.25
C PHE A 206 -13.49 14.20 18.77
N GLY A 207 -12.78 13.19 19.30
CA GLY A 207 -12.70 12.94 20.74
C GLY A 207 -14.08 12.90 21.37
N SER A 208 -14.25 13.54 22.54
CA SER A 208 -15.51 13.56 23.27
C SER A 208 -16.70 14.13 22.48
N LYS A 209 -16.46 14.93 21.43
CA LYS A 209 -17.53 15.53 20.61
C LYS A 209 -18.27 14.49 19.77
N MET A 210 -17.57 13.45 19.27
CA MET A 210 -18.17 12.45 18.37
C MET A 210 -17.39 11.13 18.34
N LEU A 211 -17.27 10.48 19.49
CA LEU A 211 -16.49 9.23 19.65
C LEU A 211 -16.89 8.10 18.70
N LYS A 212 -18.15 8.03 18.29
CA LYS A 212 -18.71 6.91 17.52
C LYS A 212 -18.77 7.16 16.00
N CYS A 213 -18.25 8.28 15.47
CA CYS A 213 -18.12 8.41 14.01
C CYS A 213 -17.03 7.48 13.49
N GLY A 214 -17.41 6.51 12.68
CA GLY A 214 -16.46 5.72 11.89
C GLY A 214 -16.97 4.32 11.61
N LYS A 215 -16.22 3.61 10.77
CA LYS A 215 -16.43 2.20 10.47
C LYS A 215 -15.10 1.51 10.23
N VAL A 216 -14.99 0.27 10.70
CA VAL A 216 -13.89 -0.63 10.34
C VAL A 216 -13.98 -0.89 8.83
N LYS A 217 -12.84 -0.76 8.15
CA LYS A 217 -12.69 -0.93 6.71
C LYS A 217 -11.91 -2.18 6.36
N GLU A 218 -10.93 -2.51 7.18
CA GLU A 218 -10.03 -3.64 6.96
C GLU A 218 -9.57 -4.19 8.31
N VAL A 219 -9.39 -5.50 8.38
CA VAL A 219 -8.61 -6.17 9.43
C VAL A 219 -7.21 -6.33 8.88
N LEU A 220 -6.22 -5.80 9.59
CA LEU A 220 -4.83 -5.71 9.15
C LEU A 220 -4.03 -6.93 9.57
#